data_AF-A0A9D8MQ36-F1
#
_entry.id   AF-A0A9D8MQ36-F1
#
_cell.length_a   1.000
_cell.length_b   1.000
_cell.length_c   1.000
_cell.angle_alpha   90.00
_cell.angle_beta   90.00
_cell.angle_gamma   90.00
#
_symmetry.space_group_name_H-M   'P 1'
#
loop_
_entity.id
_entity.type
_entity.pdbx_description
1 polymer ?
#
loop_
_entity_poly.entity_id
_entity_poly.type
_entity_poly.pdbx_seq_one_letter_code
_entity_poly.pdbx_strand_id
1 'polypeptide(L)'
;MVTFSVSNYRQVSFDDLSSLAASSRATETISMTLANLSLTIFDAETNERVIPTILHKSTDYDSDAETAKTFPQFSVSLPYGHYRILVLGYNGSRECNIASLNHISWTDDYVPNTFLYQEEFTLNENTNLNKEITLKHVVSAFRMTAEDAIPAELKKMRFISTAGGIVLDAMTGFTPQSTGRTSEIVVPDSYLGKEGVDFTVYLFLPEEQVTSNYTVQVLGSGDA
;
A
#
# COMPACT_ATOMS: atom_id res chain seq x y z
N MET A 1 -14.68 12.23 21.31
CA MET A 1 -14.56 11.95 19.86
C MET A 1 -13.18 12.37 19.43
N VAL A 2 -12.41 11.48 18.80
CA VAL A 2 -11.08 11.76 18.26
C VAL A 2 -11.19 11.78 16.73
N THR A 3 -10.53 12.74 16.12
CA THR A 3 -10.51 12.98 14.68
C THR A 3 -9.09 12.81 14.15
N PHE A 4 -8.93 11.94 13.15
CA PHE A 4 -7.68 11.66 12.48
C PHE A 4 -7.71 12.25 11.07
N SER A 5 -6.72 13.07 10.75
CA SER A 5 -6.53 13.67 9.43
C SER A 5 -5.26 13.14 8.81
N VAL A 6 -5.35 12.55 7.63
CA VAL A 6 -4.16 12.16 6.87
C VAL A 6 -3.72 13.37 6.07
N SER A 7 -2.51 13.87 6.35
CA SER A 7 -1.98 15.10 5.76
C SER A 7 -0.89 14.84 4.71
N ASN A 8 -0.23 13.68 4.75
CA ASN A 8 0.84 13.33 3.81
C ASN A 8 1.14 11.81 3.74
N TYR A 9 2.00 11.40 2.80
CA TYR A 9 2.69 10.11 2.83
C TYR A 9 4.17 10.24 2.41
N ARG A 10 5.02 9.36 2.93
CA ARG A 10 6.43 9.23 2.53
C ARG A 10 6.56 8.13 1.50
N GLN A 11 6.89 8.51 0.28
CA GLN A 11 7.34 7.62 -0.78
C GLN A 11 8.83 7.83 -0.98
N VAL A 12 9.60 6.76 -1.09
CA VAL A 12 10.97 6.81 -1.60
C VAL A 12 10.87 6.51 -3.08
N SER A 13 11.35 7.42 -3.93
CA SER A 13 11.33 7.18 -5.37
C SER A 13 12.35 6.10 -5.73
N PHE A 14 12.11 5.36 -6.82
CA PHE A 14 13.07 4.36 -7.31
C PHE A 14 14.40 4.99 -7.72
N ASP A 15 14.37 6.23 -8.23
CA ASP A 15 15.56 6.96 -8.68
C ASP A 15 16.44 7.43 -7.50
N ASP A 16 15.85 7.62 -6.32
CA ASP A 16 16.55 8.00 -5.07
C ASP A 16 17.33 6.84 -4.44
N LEU A 17 17.19 5.59 -4.92
CA LEU A 17 17.96 4.46 -4.40
C LEU A 17 19.46 4.55 -4.74
N SER A 18 19.82 5.37 -5.74
CA SER A 18 21.22 5.67 -6.08
C SER A 18 21.83 6.81 -5.25
N SER A 19 21.01 7.54 -4.48
CA SER A 19 21.39 8.74 -3.72
C SER A 19 21.12 8.61 -2.23
N LEU A 20 21.43 7.44 -1.64
CA LEU A 20 21.48 7.19 -0.19
C LEU A 20 22.60 8.01 0.52
N ALA A 21 22.62 9.32 0.29
CA ALA A 21 23.14 10.38 1.12
C ALA A 21 22.49 11.68 0.60
N ALA A 22 21.39 12.09 1.24
CA ALA A 22 20.63 13.32 1.00
C ALA A 22 19.65 13.31 -0.20
N SER A 23 18.41 12.92 0.05
CA SER A 23 17.34 13.93 0.20
C SER A 23 16.04 13.32 0.72
N SER A 24 15.52 13.91 1.81
CA SER A 24 14.11 13.75 2.16
C SER A 24 13.30 14.73 1.32
N ARG A 25 12.78 14.29 0.17
CA ARG A 25 11.76 15.07 -0.53
C ARG A 25 10.39 14.55 -0.14
N ALA A 26 9.83 15.14 0.92
CA ALA A 26 8.41 15.12 1.19
C ALA A 26 7.86 16.48 0.79
N THR A 27 6.99 16.54 -0.21
CA THR A 27 5.93 17.56 -0.40
C THR A 27 5.19 17.24 -1.70
N GLU A 28 4.25 16.28 -1.65
CA GLU A 28 3.07 16.38 -2.50
C GLU A 28 1.88 16.50 -1.57
N THR A 29 1.17 17.62 -1.66
CA THR A 29 -0.18 17.76 -1.11
C THR A 29 -1.01 16.59 -1.64
N ILE A 30 -1.76 15.90 -0.78
CA ILE A 30 -2.69 14.85 -1.18
C ILE A 30 -3.66 15.48 -2.20
N SER A 31 -3.36 15.28 -3.48
CA SER A 31 -4.37 14.96 -4.46
C SER A 31 -4.72 13.50 -4.23
N MET A 32 -5.96 13.08 -4.49
CA MET A 32 -6.45 11.71 -4.28
C MET A 32 -5.67 10.69 -5.15
N THR A 33 -4.40 10.45 -4.84
CA THR A 33 -3.50 9.53 -5.52
C THR A 33 -3.56 8.14 -4.93
N LEU A 34 -4.16 8.00 -3.74
CA LEU A 34 -4.54 6.70 -3.19
C LEU A 34 -5.97 6.37 -3.63
N ALA A 35 -6.20 5.13 -4.06
CA ALA A 35 -7.54 4.64 -4.38
C ALA A 35 -8.35 4.32 -3.11
N ASN A 36 -7.68 3.89 -2.05
CA ASN A 36 -8.29 3.44 -0.80
C ASN A 36 -7.52 3.98 0.40
N LEU A 37 -8.25 4.38 1.43
CA LEU A 37 -7.71 4.74 2.75
C LEU A 37 -8.58 4.11 3.83
N SER A 38 -7.98 3.33 4.73
CA SER A 38 -8.69 2.69 5.82
C SER A 38 -8.11 3.03 7.18
N LEU A 39 -8.97 3.00 8.21
CA LEU A 39 -8.61 3.14 9.61
C LEU A 39 -9.20 1.99 10.41
N THR A 40 -8.39 1.37 11.27
CA THR A 40 -8.81 0.38 12.26
C THR A 40 -8.17 0.75 13.60
N ILE A 41 -8.86 0.52 14.71
CA ILE A 41 -8.30 0.75 16.06
C ILE A 41 -8.34 -0.54 16.85
N PHE A 42 -7.22 -0.85 17.49
CA PHE A 42 -7.02 -1.97 18.37
C PHE A 42 -6.78 -1.49 19.79
N ASP A 43 -7.11 -2.33 20.76
CA ASP A 43 -6.60 -2.19 22.11
C ASP A 43 -5.08 -2.44 22.09
N ALA A 44 -4.30 -1.56 22.71
CA ALA A 44 -2.85 -1.65 22.64
C ALA A 44 -2.26 -2.78 23.51
N GLU A 45 -2.97 -3.23 24.55
CA GLU A 45 -2.51 -4.30 25.42
C GLU A 45 -2.87 -5.68 24.84
N THR A 46 -4.12 -5.84 24.38
CA THR A 46 -4.62 -7.13 23.91
C THR A 46 -4.46 -7.35 22.41
N ASN A 47 -4.22 -6.28 21.63
CA ASN A 47 -4.28 -6.27 20.16
C ASN A 47 -5.65 -6.71 19.60
N GLU A 48 -6.70 -6.68 20.41
CA GLU A 48 -8.06 -6.93 19.96
C GLU A 48 -8.64 -5.72 19.25
N ARG A 49 -9.44 -5.95 18.22
CA ARG A 49 -10.06 -4.87 17.45
C ARG A 49 -11.15 -4.19 18.27
N VAL A 50 -11.00 -2.89 18.50
CA VAL A 50 -11.97 -2.05 19.22
C VAL A 50 -12.90 -1.33 18.27
N ILE A 51 -12.36 -0.77 17.17
CA ILE A 51 -13.14 -0.13 16.11
C ILE A 51 -13.00 -0.95 14.84
N PRO A 52 -14.11 -1.35 14.18
CA PRO A 52 -14.04 -2.03 12.90
C PRO A 52 -13.41 -1.14 11.83
N THR A 53 -12.94 -1.74 10.76
CA THR A 53 -12.30 -1.01 9.66
C THR A 53 -13.28 -0.02 9.03
N ILE A 54 -12.93 1.26 9.06
CA ILE A 54 -13.58 2.33 8.31
C ILE A 54 -12.81 2.48 7.00
N LEU A 55 -13.47 2.44 5.85
CA LEU A 55 -12.85 2.54 4.53
C LEU A 55 -13.42 3.74 3.78
N HIS A 56 -12.52 4.54 3.20
CA HIS A 56 -12.82 5.61 2.26
C HIS A 56 -12.19 5.25 0.91
N LYS A 57 -12.98 5.24 -0.17
CA LYS A 57 -12.45 5.09 -1.54
C LYS A 57 -12.42 6.43 -2.22
N SER A 58 -11.41 6.70 -3.04
CA SER A 58 -11.35 7.96 -3.79
C SER A 58 -12.55 8.17 -4.70
N THR A 59 -13.16 7.09 -5.20
CA THR A 59 -14.38 7.10 -6.00
C THR A 59 -15.64 7.52 -5.23
N ASP A 60 -15.59 7.55 -3.90
CA ASP A 60 -16.73 7.96 -3.07
C ASP A 60 -16.86 9.49 -2.99
N TYR A 61 -15.91 10.25 -3.55
CA TYR A 61 -15.86 11.71 -3.49
C TYR A 61 -15.91 12.34 -4.87
N ASP A 62 -16.59 13.50 -4.96
CA ASP A 62 -16.82 14.22 -6.21
C ASP A 62 -15.51 14.84 -6.74
N SER A 63 -15.11 14.43 -7.95
CA SER A 63 -13.92 14.88 -8.65
C SER A 63 -14.02 16.28 -9.26
N ASP A 64 -15.23 16.86 -9.33
CA ASP A 64 -15.49 18.15 -9.99
C ASP A 64 -15.36 19.37 -9.05
N ALA A 65 -15.14 19.15 -7.76
CA ALA A 65 -14.82 20.24 -6.83
C ALA A 65 -13.33 20.59 -6.93
N GLU A 66 -13.01 21.77 -7.49
CA GLU A 66 -11.67 22.39 -7.53
C GLU A 66 -10.94 22.40 -6.16
N THR A 67 -11.67 22.14 -5.07
CA THR A 67 -11.24 22.19 -3.67
C THR A 67 -11.27 20.85 -2.91
N ALA A 68 -11.74 19.74 -3.48
CA ALA A 68 -11.88 18.46 -2.74
C ALA A 68 -10.89 17.40 -3.24
N LYS A 69 -9.61 17.60 -2.95
CA LYS A 69 -8.53 16.67 -3.33
C LYS A 69 -7.95 15.86 -2.16
N THR A 70 -8.48 16.03 -0.95
CA THR A 70 -8.01 15.36 0.26
C THR A 70 -8.98 14.27 0.71
N PHE A 71 -8.48 13.14 1.19
CA PHE A 71 -9.33 12.18 1.91
C PHE A 71 -10.03 12.86 3.08
N PRO A 72 -11.28 12.47 3.39
CA PRO A 72 -11.93 13.02 4.56
C PRO A 72 -11.30 12.48 5.84
N GLN A 73 -11.53 13.23 6.90
CA GLN A 73 -11.10 12.87 8.23
C GLN A 73 -11.85 11.63 8.73
N PHE A 74 -11.17 10.81 9.51
CA PHE A 74 -11.83 9.76 10.29
C PHE A 74 -12.24 10.34 11.64
N SER A 75 -13.50 10.15 12.04
CA SER A 75 -13.98 10.53 13.36
C SER A 75 -14.48 9.29 14.10
N VAL A 76 -13.93 9.04 15.28
CA VAL A 76 -14.26 7.86 16.11
C VAL A 76 -14.60 8.28 17.53
N SER A 77 -15.54 7.56 18.14
CA SER A 77 -15.84 7.68 19.56
C SER A 77 -15.20 6.53 20.31
N LEU A 78 -14.33 6.87 21.27
CA LEU A 78 -13.59 5.92 22.09
C LEU A 78 -13.68 6.37 23.56
N PRO A 79 -13.80 5.42 24.51
CA PRO A 79 -13.61 5.73 25.92
C PRO A 79 -12.15 6.05 26.20
N TYR A 80 -11.86 6.57 27.40
CA TYR A 80 -10.47 6.71 27.84
C TYR A 80 -9.80 5.35 27.94
N GLY A 81 -8.56 5.26 27.48
CA GLY A 81 -7.85 4.00 27.33
C GLY A 81 -6.58 4.13 26.52
N HIS A 82 -5.91 2.99 26.32
CA HIS A 82 -4.66 2.89 25.56
C HIS A 82 -4.91 2.05 24.30
N TYR A 83 -4.64 2.64 23.15
CA TYR A 83 -5.06 2.12 21.85
C TYR A 83 -3.93 2.14 20.84
N ARG A 84 -4.04 1.30 19.82
CA ARG A 84 -3.21 1.31 18.64
C ARG A 84 -4.06 1.66 17.43
N ILE A 85 -3.67 2.72 16.73
CA ILE A 85 -4.27 3.07 15.44
C ILE A 85 -3.50 2.36 14.32
N LEU A 86 -4.25 1.85 13.34
CA LEU A 86 -3.75 1.36 12.07
C LEU A 86 -4.42 2.16 10.96
N VAL A 87 -3.63 2.82 10.12
CA VAL A 87 -4.11 3.47 8.89
C VAL A 87 -3.38 2.87 7.70
N LEU A 88 -4.13 2.37 6.72
CA LEU A 88 -3.59 1.85 5.46
C LEU A 88 -4.06 2.71 4.30
N GLY A 89 -3.13 3.16 3.48
CA GLY A 89 -3.41 3.74 2.17
C GLY A 89 -2.95 2.79 1.08
N TYR A 90 -3.76 2.49 0.07
CA TYR A 90 -3.32 1.60 -1.00
C TYR A 90 -3.98 1.85 -2.36
N ASN A 91 -3.22 1.55 -3.42
CA ASN A 91 -3.62 1.67 -4.82
C ASN A 91 -3.92 0.32 -5.43
N GLY A 92 -5.21 0.02 -5.60
CA GLY A 92 -5.69 -1.21 -6.20
C GLY A 92 -7.20 -1.38 -6.02
N SER A 93 -7.77 -2.31 -6.77
CA SER A 93 -9.21 -2.60 -6.71
C SER A 93 -9.56 -3.82 -5.84
N ARG A 94 -8.55 -4.57 -5.39
CA ARG A 94 -8.74 -5.76 -4.56
C ARG A 94 -9.05 -5.39 -3.12
N GLU A 95 -9.90 -6.21 -2.49
CA GLU A 95 -10.34 -5.97 -1.12
C GLU A 95 -9.21 -6.27 -0.14
N CYS A 96 -9.06 -5.39 0.86
CA CYS A 96 -8.10 -5.55 1.94
C CYS A 96 -8.76 -6.30 3.10
N ASN A 97 -8.16 -7.41 3.53
CA ASN A 97 -8.53 -8.16 4.71
C ASN A 97 -7.53 -7.89 5.84
N ILE A 98 -7.96 -7.15 6.85
CA ILE A 98 -7.23 -6.97 8.11
C ILE A 98 -7.75 -8.05 9.06
N ALA A 99 -7.06 -9.19 9.18
CA ALA A 99 -7.44 -10.23 10.14
C ALA A 99 -6.94 -9.87 11.55
N SER A 100 -5.68 -9.48 11.64
CA SER A 100 -4.98 -9.00 12.84
C SER A 100 -3.90 -8.00 12.44
N LEU A 101 -3.26 -7.35 13.43
CA LEU A 101 -2.16 -6.42 13.16
C LEU A 101 -0.99 -7.08 12.42
N ASN A 102 -0.74 -8.37 12.66
CA ASN A 102 0.32 -9.14 12.01
C ASN A 102 -0.14 -9.96 10.79
N HIS A 103 -1.40 -9.78 10.35
CA HIS A 103 -1.95 -10.54 9.23
C HIS A 103 -2.93 -9.70 8.42
N ILE A 104 -2.38 -8.97 7.46
CA ILE A 104 -3.12 -8.13 6.52
C ILE A 104 -2.83 -8.62 5.11
N SER A 105 -3.87 -8.93 4.33
CA SER A 105 -3.72 -9.44 2.96
C SER A 105 -4.77 -8.84 2.04
N TRP A 106 -4.58 -9.02 0.73
CA TRP A 106 -5.58 -8.66 -0.27
C TRP A 106 -6.05 -9.90 -1.02
N THR A 107 -7.27 -9.82 -1.56
CA THR A 107 -7.86 -10.93 -2.31
C THR A 107 -7.04 -11.29 -3.56
N ASP A 108 -7.16 -12.54 -4.00
CA ASP A 108 -6.41 -13.14 -5.13
C ASP A 108 -4.88 -13.06 -4.96
N ASP A 109 -4.43 -13.10 -3.70
CA ASP A 109 -3.04 -12.92 -3.30
C ASP A 109 -2.43 -11.62 -3.83
N TYR A 110 -3.20 -10.61 -4.22
CA TYR A 110 -2.67 -9.38 -4.80
C TYR A 110 -1.86 -8.57 -3.78
N VAL A 111 -0.90 -7.77 -4.24
CA VAL A 111 -0.19 -6.80 -3.39
C VAL A 111 -0.26 -5.44 -4.07
N PRO A 112 -1.03 -4.48 -3.53
CA PRO A 112 -1.06 -3.12 -4.05
C PRO A 112 0.18 -2.33 -3.64
N ASN A 113 0.43 -1.21 -4.32
CA ASN A 113 1.25 -0.16 -3.75
C ASN A 113 0.61 0.30 -2.44
N THR A 114 1.28 0.06 -1.32
CA THR A 114 0.70 0.15 0.03
C THR A 114 1.53 1.05 0.94
N PHE A 115 0.83 1.85 1.72
CA PHE A 115 1.36 2.79 2.70
C PHE A 115 0.71 2.51 4.06
N LEU A 116 1.50 2.63 5.11
CA LEU A 116 1.13 2.26 6.47
C LEU A 116 1.44 3.40 7.43
N TYR A 117 0.52 3.65 8.34
CA TYR A 117 0.80 4.30 9.61
C TYR A 117 0.26 3.44 10.73
N GLN A 118 1.07 3.30 11.78
CA GLN A 118 0.59 2.84 13.07
C GLN A 118 1.24 3.67 14.17
N GLU A 119 0.52 3.81 15.27
CA GLU A 119 1.02 4.41 16.50
C GLU A 119 0.18 3.89 17.67
N GLU A 120 0.80 3.76 18.83
CA GLU A 120 0.05 3.67 20.09
C GLU A 120 -0.28 5.07 20.60
N PHE A 121 -1.46 5.23 21.20
CA PHE A 121 -1.85 6.49 21.82
C PHE A 121 -2.72 6.23 23.05
N THR A 122 -2.63 7.14 24.01
CA THR A 122 -3.50 7.14 25.19
C THR A 122 -4.54 8.24 25.06
N LEU A 123 -5.81 7.87 25.19
CA LEU A 123 -6.93 8.80 25.23
C LEU A 123 -7.30 9.11 26.68
N ASN A 124 -7.14 10.36 27.08
CA ASN A 124 -7.49 10.91 28.38
C ASN A 124 -8.05 12.33 28.22
N GLU A 125 -8.33 13.01 29.33
CA GLU A 125 -8.90 14.37 29.37
C GLU A 125 -8.06 15.44 28.65
N ASN A 126 -6.74 15.22 28.52
CA ASN A 126 -5.78 16.16 27.93
C ASN A 126 -5.34 15.77 26.51
N THR A 127 -5.82 14.64 25.97
CA THR A 127 -5.40 14.17 24.64
C THR A 127 -5.88 15.12 23.56
N ASN A 128 -4.97 15.52 22.66
CA ASN A 128 -5.36 16.26 21.47
C ASN A 128 -6.30 15.41 20.62
N LEU A 129 -7.51 15.93 20.40
CA LEU A 129 -8.55 15.24 19.63
C LEU A 129 -8.25 15.26 18.13
N ASN A 130 -7.28 16.04 17.66
CA ASN A 130 -6.86 16.10 16.27
C ASN A 130 -5.46 15.50 16.11
N LYS A 131 -5.36 14.44 15.31
CA LYS A 131 -4.10 13.76 14.98
C LYS A 131 -3.82 13.90 13.49
N GLU A 132 -2.68 14.49 13.14
CA GLU A 132 -2.16 14.49 11.78
C GLU A 132 -1.32 13.23 11.54
N ILE A 133 -1.56 12.55 10.42
CA ILE A 133 -0.96 11.27 10.09
C ILE A 133 -0.16 11.38 8.80
N THR A 134 1.06 10.85 8.83
CA THR A 134 1.91 10.64 7.65
C THR A 134 2.11 9.14 7.41
N LEU A 135 1.60 8.63 6.30
CA LEU A 135 1.78 7.21 5.94
C LEU A 135 3.21 6.96 5.42
N LYS A 136 3.75 5.76 5.61
CA LYS A 136 5.04 5.32 5.07
C LYS A 136 4.84 4.23 4.03
N HIS A 137 5.54 4.30 2.90
CA HIS A 137 5.54 3.22 1.90
C HIS A 137 6.14 1.94 2.50
N VAL A 138 5.43 0.81 2.41
CA VAL A 138 5.83 -0.46 3.06
C VAL A 138 5.97 -1.64 2.09
N VAL A 139 5.86 -1.39 0.79
CA VAL A 139 6.11 -2.41 -0.23
C VAL A 139 7.43 -2.16 -0.93
N SER A 140 8.04 -3.26 -1.39
CA SER A 140 9.06 -3.21 -2.43
C SER A 140 8.40 -3.47 -3.78
N ALA A 141 8.88 -2.78 -4.81
CA ALA A 141 8.43 -3.02 -6.17
C ALA A 141 9.56 -3.53 -7.05
N PHE A 142 9.22 -4.45 -7.94
CA PHE A 142 10.03 -4.79 -9.09
C PHE A 142 9.35 -4.16 -10.31
N ARG A 143 10.10 -3.29 -11.00
CA ARG A 143 9.64 -2.64 -12.23
C ARG A 143 10.49 -3.13 -13.39
N MET A 144 9.81 -3.58 -14.44
CA MET A 144 10.41 -3.89 -15.73
C MET A 144 9.88 -2.91 -16.76
N THR A 145 10.76 -2.19 -17.42
CA THR A 145 10.42 -1.30 -18.54
C THR A 145 10.67 -2.06 -19.84
N ALA A 146 9.62 -2.23 -20.66
CA ALA A 146 9.77 -2.71 -22.01
C ALA A 146 10.14 -1.53 -22.91
N GLU A 147 11.37 -1.50 -23.38
CA GLU A 147 11.86 -0.44 -24.28
C GLU A 147 11.20 -0.55 -25.66
N ASP A 148 11.04 -1.78 -26.17
CA ASP A 148 10.41 -2.06 -27.45
C ASP A 148 8.88 -2.04 -27.39
N ALA A 149 8.26 -1.94 -28.57
CA ALA A 149 6.82 -1.93 -28.72
C ALA A 149 6.19 -3.25 -28.25
N ILE A 150 5.16 -3.17 -27.39
CA ILE A 150 4.49 -4.38 -26.88
C ILE A 150 3.78 -5.13 -28.02
N PRO A 151 4.12 -6.41 -28.29
CA PRO A 151 3.49 -7.17 -29.36
C PRO A 151 2.01 -7.48 -29.07
N ALA A 152 1.17 -7.59 -30.11
CA ALA A 152 -0.28 -7.81 -29.97
C ALA A 152 -0.64 -9.19 -29.38
N GLU A 153 0.25 -10.16 -29.56
CA GLU A 153 0.17 -11.52 -29.06
C GLU A 153 0.51 -11.65 -27.57
N LEU A 154 1.15 -10.66 -26.96
CA LEU A 154 1.47 -10.68 -25.55
C LEU A 154 0.19 -10.48 -24.72
N LYS A 155 -0.15 -11.45 -23.87
CA LYS A 155 -1.35 -11.40 -23.03
C LYS A 155 -1.06 -11.27 -21.55
N LYS A 156 0.02 -11.88 -21.07
CA LYS A 156 0.39 -11.80 -19.66
C LYS A 156 1.90 -11.72 -19.47
N MET A 157 2.29 -11.02 -18.42
CA MET A 157 3.63 -11.04 -17.86
C MET A 157 3.56 -11.77 -16.52
N ARG A 158 4.39 -12.79 -16.32
CA ARG A 158 4.52 -13.50 -15.04
C ARG A 158 5.88 -13.20 -14.42
N PHE A 159 5.86 -12.73 -13.18
CA PHE A 159 7.02 -12.38 -12.39
C PHE A 159 7.15 -13.37 -11.24
N ILE A 160 8.26 -14.10 -11.18
CA ILE A 160 8.53 -15.10 -10.15
C ILE A 160 9.72 -14.62 -9.34
N SER A 161 9.53 -14.48 -8.04
CA SER A 161 10.54 -14.04 -7.07
C SER A 161 10.83 -15.15 -6.07
N THR A 162 12.08 -15.23 -5.60
CA THR A 162 12.49 -16.21 -4.57
C THR A 162 12.31 -15.72 -3.14
N ALA A 163 12.04 -14.43 -2.95
CA ALA A 163 11.80 -13.82 -1.64
C ALA A 163 10.61 -12.85 -1.69
N GLY A 164 10.15 -12.46 -0.51
CA GLY A 164 8.98 -11.61 -0.32
C GLY A 164 7.70 -12.42 -0.08
N GLY A 165 6.65 -11.69 0.29
CA GLY A 165 5.36 -12.25 0.65
C GLY A 165 4.19 -11.30 0.36
N ILE A 166 2.99 -11.77 0.70
CA ILE A 166 1.70 -11.13 0.40
C ILE A 166 0.95 -10.67 1.64
N VAL A 167 1.38 -11.17 2.79
CA VAL A 167 0.83 -10.81 4.09
C VAL A 167 1.70 -9.70 4.65
N LEU A 168 1.08 -8.60 5.05
CA LEU A 168 1.71 -7.51 5.78
C LEU A 168 1.49 -7.74 7.29
N ASP A 169 2.58 -7.67 8.03
CA ASP A 169 2.57 -7.40 9.47
C ASP A 169 2.73 -5.90 9.68
N ALA A 170 1.65 -5.22 10.09
CA ALA A 170 1.66 -3.79 10.34
C ALA A 170 2.49 -3.38 11.56
N MET A 171 2.84 -4.31 12.46
CA MET A 171 3.69 -4.02 13.60
C MET A 171 5.12 -3.72 13.15
N THR A 172 5.57 -4.44 12.13
CA THR A 172 6.95 -4.41 11.64
C THR A 172 7.07 -3.68 10.29
N GLY A 173 6.00 -3.65 9.49
CA GLY A 173 6.02 -3.21 8.10
C GLY A 173 6.51 -4.28 7.11
N PHE A 174 6.73 -5.51 7.57
CA PHE A 174 7.31 -6.60 6.80
C PHE A 174 6.33 -7.76 6.64
N THR A 175 6.68 -8.74 5.82
CA THR A 175 5.94 -9.99 5.74
C THR A 175 6.39 -10.97 6.82
N PRO A 176 5.47 -11.64 7.54
CA PRO A 176 5.84 -12.67 8.50
C PRO A 176 6.35 -13.95 7.82
N GLN A 177 6.09 -14.12 6.51
CA GLN A 177 6.48 -15.31 5.76
C GLN A 177 6.96 -14.92 4.36
N SER A 178 8.24 -15.20 4.09
CA SER A 178 8.86 -15.02 2.78
C SER A 178 9.16 -16.38 2.15
N THR A 179 8.30 -16.82 1.24
CA THR A 179 8.45 -18.08 0.48
C THR A 179 8.72 -17.86 -1.00
N GLY A 180 8.92 -16.60 -1.41
CA GLY A 180 8.85 -16.22 -2.80
C GLY A 180 7.41 -16.14 -3.30
N ARG A 181 7.24 -15.64 -4.51
CA ARG A 181 5.93 -15.31 -5.07
C ARG A 181 5.92 -15.31 -6.59
N THR A 182 4.79 -15.76 -7.14
CA THR A 182 4.41 -15.54 -8.53
C THR A 182 3.36 -14.42 -8.60
N SER A 183 3.64 -13.38 -9.37
CA SER A 183 2.71 -12.29 -9.69
C SER A 183 2.42 -12.30 -11.18
N GLU A 184 1.16 -12.16 -11.59
CA GLU A 184 0.78 -12.03 -13.00
C GLU A 184 0.20 -10.64 -13.27
N ILE A 185 0.61 -10.05 -14.39
CA ILE A 185 0.00 -8.85 -14.96
C ILE A 185 -0.64 -9.26 -16.28
N VAL A 186 -1.96 -9.09 -16.38
CA VAL A 186 -2.66 -9.15 -17.67
C VAL A 186 -2.30 -7.86 -18.42
N VAL A 187 -1.77 -8.00 -19.63
CA VAL A 187 -1.35 -6.85 -20.44
C VAL A 187 -2.59 -6.10 -20.90
N PRO A 188 -2.76 -4.83 -20.51
CA PRO A 188 -3.88 -4.02 -20.98
C PRO A 188 -3.79 -3.77 -22.48
N ASP A 189 -4.94 -3.74 -23.17
CA ASP A 189 -4.97 -3.40 -24.60
C ASP A 189 -4.34 -2.03 -24.89
N SER A 190 -4.40 -1.11 -23.91
CA SER A 190 -3.80 0.21 -23.99
C SER A 190 -2.27 0.19 -24.02
N TYR A 191 -1.62 -0.95 -23.76
CA TYR A 191 -0.16 -1.10 -23.82
C TYR A 191 0.31 -1.64 -25.17
N LEU A 192 -0.55 -2.29 -25.95
CA LEU A 192 -0.18 -2.90 -27.22
C LEU A 192 0.33 -1.86 -28.23
N GLY A 193 1.46 -2.16 -28.87
CA GLY A 193 2.14 -1.29 -29.82
C GLY A 193 2.84 -0.07 -29.21
N LYS A 194 2.83 0.08 -27.88
CA LYS A 194 3.56 1.16 -27.19
C LYS A 194 4.94 0.72 -26.76
N GLU A 195 5.88 1.64 -26.85
CA GLU A 195 7.25 1.54 -26.35
C GLU A 195 7.36 2.20 -24.96
N GLY A 196 8.40 1.87 -24.20
CA GLY A 196 8.70 2.47 -22.90
C GLY A 196 7.65 2.16 -21.81
N VAL A 197 6.99 1.01 -21.89
CA VAL A 197 5.90 0.63 -20.98
C VAL A 197 6.43 -0.04 -19.72
N ASP A 198 5.97 0.42 -18.56
CA ASP A 198 6.33 -0.14 -17.26
C ASP A 198 5.36 -1.26 -16.82
N PHE A 199 5.94 -2.40 -16.42
CA PHE A 199 5.26 -3.45 -15.68
C PHE A 199 5.79 -3.47 -14.25
N THR A 200 4.92 -3.19 -13.26
CA THR A 200 5.32 -3.12 -11.85
C THR A 200 4.55 -4.13 -11.02
N VAL A 201 5.27 -4.95 -10.26
CA VAL A 201 4.71 -5.84 -9.23
C VAL A 201 5.23 -5.44 -7.85
N TYR A 202 4.38 -5.57 -6.84
CA TYR A 202 4.74 -5.28 -5.45
C TYR A 202 4.79 -6.54 -4.62
N LEU A 203 5.57 -6.49 -3.54
CA LEU A 203 5.61 -7.49 -2.49
C LEU A 203 6.02 -6.83 -1.16
N PHE A 204 5.77 -7.53 -0.05
CA PHE A 204 6.31 -7.17 1.26
C PHE A 204 7.61 -7.94 1.49
N LEU A 205 8.66 -7.24 1.93
CA LEU A 205 9.92 -7.89 2.30
C LEU A 205 9.82 -8.52 3.69
N PRO A 206 10.59 -9.59 4.00
CA PRO A 206 10.62 -10.16 5.34
C PRO A 206 11.38 -9.30 6.35
N GLU A 207 12.22 -8.38 5.86
CA GLU A 207 13.07 -7.49 6.64
C GLU A 207 13.51 -6.30 5.76
N GLU A 208 14.35 -5.41 6.28
CA GLU A 208 14.74 -4.17 5.58
C GLU A 208 15.42 -4.42 4.23
N GLN A 209 16.21 -5.49 4.12
CA GLN A 209 16.90 -5.86 2.88
C GLN A 209 16.91 -7.37 2.72
N VAL A 210 16.64 -7.84 1.50
CA VAL A 210 16.72 -9.27 1.16
C VAL A 210 17.31 -9.43 -0.23
N THR A 211 18.05 -10.52 -0.44
CA THR A 211 18.44 -10.92 -1.81
C THR A 211 17.33 -11.77 -2.42
N SER A 212 16.91 -11.42 -3.63
CA SER A 212 15.87 -12.15 -4.37
C SER A 212 16.28 -12.33 -5.82
N ASN A 213 16.11 -13.55 -6.34
CA ASN A 213 16.21 -13.80 -7.78
C ASN A 213 14.84 -13.57 -8.41
N TYR A 214 14.83 -12.95 -9.59
CA TYR A 214 13.63 -12.72 -10.38
C TYR A 214 13.70 -13.43 -11.72
N THR A 215 12.65 -14.18 -12.04
CA THR A 215 12.41 -14.75 -13.37
C THR A 215 11.17 -14.09 -13.95
N VAL A 216 11.29 -13.54 -15.14
CA VAL A 216 10.17 -12.97 -15.89
C VAL A 216 9.84 -13.87 -17.06
N GLN A 217 8.56 -14.21 -17.18
CA GLN A 217 8.02 -14.99 -18.29
C GLN A 217 6.99 -14.15 -19.05
N VAL A 218 7.13 -14.16 -20.38
CA VAL A 218 6.25 -13.51 -21.34
C VAL A 218 5.31 -14.59 -21.86
N LEU A 219 4.01 -14.43 -21.66
CA LEU A 219 3.02 -15.46 -22.00
C LEU A 219 2.09 -14.97 -23.10
N GLY A 220 2.10 -15.70 -24.22
CA GLY A 220 1.24 -15.44 -25.38
C GLY A 220 -0.07 -16.21 -25.33
N SER A 221 -0.81 -16.18 -26.43
CA SER A 221 -2.10 -16.87 -26.60
C SER A 221 -2.01 -18.41 -26.61
N GLY A 222 -0.82 -19.01 -26.64
CA GLY A 222 -0.61 -20.46 -26.64
C GLY A 222 -0.22 -21.09 -25.30
N ASP A 223 0.03 -20.28 -24.26
CA ASP A 223 0.65 -20.70 -22.99
C ASP A 223 -0.31 -20.61 -21.78
N ALA A 224 -1.63 -20.65 -22.04
CA ALA A 224 -2.69 -20.55 -21.01
C ALA A 224 -3.23 -21.92 -20.57
#